data_AF-A6RBK4-F1
#
_entry.id   AF-A6RBK4-F1
#
_cell.length_a   1.000
_cell.length_b   1.000
_cell.length_c   1.000
_cell.angle_alpha   90.00
_cell.angle_beta   90.00
_cell.angle_gamma   90.00
#
_symmetry.space_group_name_H-M   'P 1'
#
loop_
_entity.id
_entity.type
_entity.pdbx_description
1 polymer ?
#
loop_
_entity_poly.entity_id
_entity_poly.type
_entity_poly.pdbx_seq_one_letter_code
_entity_poly.pdbx_strand_id
1 'polypeptide(L)'
;MAGLEVFNLIPQVDFGSSSPNRWEDTNPEQREEERPRVMTYVRKGSKTRAQQHRSVQSRDLLWVSVNGCHILNVYRQLGQTQSWTI
;
A
#
# COMPACT_ATOMS: atom_id res chain seq x y z
N MET A 1 -11.91 10.28 21.65
CA MET A 1 -10.67 9.52 21.35
C MET A 1 -10.17 9.93 19.97
N ALA A 2 -8.86 10.11 19.77
CA ALA A 2 -8.30 10.38 18.44
C ALA A 2 -8.06 9.05 17.72
N GLY A 3 -8.73 8.83 16.59
CA GLY A 3 -8.51 7.66 15.75
C GLY A 3 -7.35 7.85 14.77
N LEU A 4 -6.86 6.75 14.21
CA LEU A 4 -6.02 6.76 13.01
C LEU A 4 -6.85 6.26 11.83
N GLU A 5 -6.58 6.80 10.65
CA GLU A 5 -6.99 6.22 9.38
C GLU A 5 -5.73 5.71 8.67
N VAL A 6 -5.75 4.44 8.29
CA VAL A 6 -4.65 3.79 7.57
C VAL A 6 -5.09 3.62 6.13
N PHE A 7 -4.47 4.38 5.24
CA PHE A 7 -4.57 4.14 3.80
C PHE A 7 -3.54 3.08 3.41
N ASN A 8 -3.83 2.36 2.33
CA ASN A 8 -3.10 1.15 1.89
C ASN A 8 -3.44 -0.15 2.65
N LEU A 9 -4.73 -0.40 2.90
CA LEU A 9 -5.19 -1.78 3.05
C LEU A 9 -5.19 -2.45 1.66
N ILE A 10 -4.55 -3.62 1.59
CA ILE A 10 -4.45 -4.53 0.44
C ILE A 10 -5.80 -4.58 -0.31
N PRO A 11 -5.83 -4.57 -1.66
CA PRO A 11 -7.08 -4.70 -2.40
C PRO A 11 -7.84 -5.91 -1.89
N GLN A 12 -9.09 -5.68 -1.48
CA GLN A 12 -9.94 -6.60 -0.72
C GLN A 12 -9.64 -8.07 -1.05
N VAL A 13 -8.90 -8.75 -0.16
CA VAL A 13 -8.86 -10.21 -0.18
C VAL A 13 -10.28 -10.62 0.13
N ASP A 14 -10.99 -11.10 -0.90
CA ASP A 14 -12.35 -11.57 -0.76
C ASP A 14 -12.33 -12.70 0.28
N PHE A 15 -13.03 -12.51 1.40
CA PHE A 15 -13.10 -13.49 2.49
C PHE A 15 -13.91 -14.74 2.08
N GLY A 16 -14.37 -14.80 0.83
CA GLY A 16 -14.76 -16.05 0.16
C GLY A 16 -13.63 -17.09 0.12
N SER A 17 -13.83 -18.14 0.91
CA SER A 17 -13.26 -19.51 0.78
C SER A 17 -11.74 -19.74 0.75
N SER A 18 -10.89 -18.72 0.87
CA SER A 18 -9.43 -18.93 0.98
C SER A 18 -9.00 -19.33 2.38
N SER A 19 -8.24 -20.44 2.50
CA SER A 19 -7.71 -20.97 3.77
C SER A 19 -7.02 -19.92 4.65
N PRO A 20 -7.04 -20.06 6.00
CA PRO A 20 -6.32 -19.18 6.93
C PRO A 20 -4.81 -19.05 6.62
N ASN A 21 -4.26 -20.07 5.94
CA ASN A 21 -2.85 -20.20 5.56
C ASN A 21 -2.64 -19.98 4.03
N ARG A 22 -3.41 -19.09 3.40
CA ARG A 22 -3.08 -18.60 2.03
C ARG A 22 -1.72 -17.88 2.02
N TRP A 23 -1.39 -17.22 3.12
CA TRP A 23 0.01 -16.96 3.48
C TRP A 23 0.62 -18.30 3.97
N GLU A 24 1.86 -18.64 3.61
CA GLU A 24 2.36 -20.03 3.48
C GLU A 24 2.12 -20.61 2.07
N ASP A 25 0.87 -20.80 1.60
CA ASP A 25 0.59 -21.48 0.30
C ASP A 25 1.16 -20.78 -0.97
N THR A 26 1.30 -19.45 -0.98
CA THR A 26 1.87 -18.64 -2.08
C THR A 26 3.41 -18.59 -2.08
N ASN A 27 4.04 -18.65 -3.27
CA ASN A 27 5.47 -18.41 -3.49
C ASN A 27 5.92 -17.10 -2.77
N PRO A 28 7.02 -17.10 -1.98
CA PRO A 28 7.55 -15.89 -1.35
C PRO A 28 7.79 -14.71 -2.31
N GLU A 29 8.13 -14.95 -3.58
CA GLU A 29 8.33 -13.89 -4.58
C GLU A 29 7.01 -13.23 -4.98
N GLN A 30 5.97 -14.01 -5.28
CA GLN A 30 4.61 -13.52 -5.58
C GLN A 30 4.02 -12.80 -4.35
N ARG A 31 4.24 -13.38 -3.17
CA ARG A 31 3.88 -12.83 -1.86
C ARG A 31 4.59 -11.52 -1.54
N GLU A 32 5.78 -11.32 -2.10
CA GLU A 32 6.48 -10.03 -2.04
C GLU A 32 5.95 -9.09 -3.12
N GLU A 33 5.69 -9.54 -4.35
CA GLU A 33 5.14 -8.72 -5.44
C GLU A 33 3.78 -8.08 -5.09
N GLU A 34 2.87 -8.83 -4.46
CA GLU A 34 1.56 -8.34 -4.03
C GLU A 34 1.61 -7.37 -2.83
N ARG A 35 2.72 -7.31 -2.08
CA ARG A 35 2.82 -6.52 -0.85
C ARG A 35 2.98 -5.04 -1.14
N PRO A 36 2.13 -4.15 -0.59
CA PRO A 36 2.41 -2.72 -0.69
C PRO A 36 3.73 -2.31 0.01
N ARG A 37 4.45 -1.34 -0.57
CA ARG A 37 5.70 -0.80 0.00
C ARG A 37 5.54 0.55 0.69
N VAL A 38 4.45 1.26 0.43
CA VAL A 38 4.13 2.57 1.01
C VAL A 38 2.88 2.54 1.87
N MET A 39 2.89 3.21 3.02
CA MET A 39 1.70 3.47 3.85
C MET A 39 1.60 4.95 4.19
N THR A 40 0.38 5.43 4.40
CA THR A 40 0.10 6.80 4.84
C THR A 40 -0.89 6.75 6.00
N TYR A 41 -0.42 7.20 7.17
CA TYR A 41 -1.23 7.33 8.37
C TYR A 41 -1.82 8.74 8.44
N VAL A 42 -3.14 8.85 8.55
CA VAL A 42 -3.82 10.13 8.75
C VAL A 42 -4.44 10.16 10.15
N ARG A 43 -4.09 11.17 10.94
CA ARG A 43 -4.68 11.39 12.27
C ARG A 43 -6.12 11.90 12.11
N LYS A 44 -7.09 11.15 12.62
CA LYS A 44 -8.50 11.58 12.63
C LYS A 44 -8.70 12.71 13.63
N GLY A 45 -9.11 13.87 13.12
CA GLY A 45 -9.70 14.97 13.85
C GLY A 45 -11.14 15.21 13.38
N SER A 46 -11.90 16.04 14.10
CA SER A 46 -13.31 16.32 13.82
C SER A 46 -13.58 16.95 12.44
N LYS A 47 -12.55 17.48 11.78
CA LYS A 47 -12.59 18.06 10.43
C LYS A 47 -11.62 17.37 9.45
N THR A 48 -11.12 16.17 9.76
CA THR A 48 -10.22 15.44 8.85
C THR A 48 -11.03 14.56 7.90
N ARG A 49 -11.08 14.91 6.62
CA ARG A 49 -11.57 14.07 5.53
C ARG A 49 -10.38 13.64 4.69
N ALA A 50 -10.14 12.34 4.62
CA ALA A 50 -9.10 11.75 3.78
C ALA A 50 -9.70 10.75 2.77
N GLN A 51 -9.05 10.61 1.62
CA GLN A 51 -9.50 9.75 0.52
C GLN A 51 -8.28 9.24 -0.26
N GLN A 52 -8.13 7.92 -0.37
CA GLN A 52 -7.14 7.30 -1.25
C GLN A 52 -7.66 7.25 -2.70
N HIS A 53 -6.79 7.56 -3.65
CA HIS A 53 -7.04 7.40 -5.08
C HIS A 53 -6.64 6.00 -5.54
N ARG A 54 -7.60 5.20 -6.01
CA ARG A 54 -7.40 3.77 -6.36
C ARG A 54 -6.93 3.53 -7.80
N SER A 55 -6.76 4.57 -8.61
CA SER A 55 -6.27 4.47 -10.00
C SER A 55 -4.78 4.15 -10.10
N VAL A 56 -4.04 4.30 -9.01
CA VAL A 56 -2.59 4.06 -8.96
C VAL A 56 -2.33 2.56 -8.77
N GLN A 57 -2.22 1.82 -9.88
CA GLN A 57 -1.86 0.39 -9.91
C GLN A 57 -0.35 0.19 -9.68
N SER A 58 0.18 0.71 -8.56
CA SER A 58 1.58 0.50 -8.17
C SER A 58 1.71 0.37 -6.67
N ARG A 59 2.39 -0.70 -6.24
CA ARG A 59 2.75 -0.98 -4.84
C ARG A 59 3.72 0.04 -4.22
N ASP A 60 4.38 0.83 -5.07
CA ASP A 60 5.38 1.83 -4.71
C ASP A 60 4.79 3.25 -4.55
N LEU A 61 3.51 3.44 -4.89
CA LEU A 61 2.87 4.75 -4.96
C LEU A 61 1.55 4.76 -4.18
N LEU A 62 1.38 5.73 -3.28
CA LEU A 62 0.14 5.91 -2.52
C LEU A 62 -0.30 7.37 -2.56
N TRP A 63 -1.38 7.63 -3.30
CA TRP A 63 -1.98 8.95 -3.41
C TRP A 63 -3.18 9.09 -2.48
N VAL A 64 -3.11 10.06 -1.57
CA VAL A 64 -4.21 10.44 -0.66
C VAL A 64 -4.52 11.92 -0.82
N SER A 65 -5.80 12.27 -0.93
CA SER A 65 -6.29 13.63 -0.71
C SER A 65 -6.73 13.79 0.75
N VAL A 66 -6.20 14.79 1.45
CA VAL A 66 -6.58 15.13 2.84
C VAL A 66 -7.01 16.59 2.88
N ASN A 67 -8.28 16.85 3.18
CA ASN A 67 -8.85 18.22 3.25
C ASN A 67 -8.54 19.12 2.02
N GLY A 68 -8.48 18.53 0.82
CA GLY A 68 -8.16 19.24 -0.43
C GLY A 68 -6.65 19.33 -0.75
N CYS A 69 -5.77 18.97 0.17
CA CYS A 69 -4.35 18.78 -0.12
C CYS A 69 -4.11 17.41 -0.75
N HIS A 70 -3.28 17.33 -1.79
CA HIS A 70 -2.88 16.07 -2.43
C HIS A 70 -1.49 15.64 -1.94
N ILE A 71 -1.38 14.43 -1.41
CA ILE A 71 -0.14 13.84 -0.91
C ILE A 71 0.15 12.57 -1.70
N LEU A 72 1.31 12.48 -2.32
CA LEU A 72 1.81 11.28 -2.99
C LEU A 72 3.01 10.73 -2.22
N ASN A 73 2.85 9.58 -1.59
CA ASN A 73 3.96 8.84 -0.99
C ASN A 73 4.57 7.93 -2.07
N VAL A 74 5.90 8.00 -2.24
CA VAL A 74 6.65 7.30 -3.29
C VAL A 74 7.79 6.50 -2.65
N TYR A 75 7.75 5.19 -2.77
CA TYR A 75 8.89 4.34 -2.45
C TYR A 75 9.76 4.17 -3.69
N ARG A 76 11.00 4.67 -3.63
CA ARG A 76 12.00 4.40 -4.67
C ARG A 76 12.78 3.17 -4.26
N GLN A 77 12.51 2.03 -4.92
CA GLN A 77 13.37 0.86 -4.80
C GLN A 77 14.80 1.23 -5.19
N LEU A 78 15.77 0.93 -4.34
CA LEU A 78 17.19 1.04 -4.70
C LEU A 78 17.45 0.05 -5.84
N GLY A 79 18.08 0.55 -6.91
CA GLY A 79 18.20 -0.21 -8.15
C GLY A 79 18.83 -1.58 -7.90
N GLN A 80 18.29 -2.62 -8.54
CA GLN A 80 19.04 -3.84 -8.74
C GLN A 80 20.38 -3.44 -9.35
N THR A 81 21.48 -3.83 -8.71
CA THR A 81 22.82 -3.62 -9.27
C THR A 81 22.85 -4.29 -10.63
N GLN A 82 22.89 -3.51 -11.70
CA GLN A 82 23.19 -4.05 -13.02
C GLN A 82 24.59 -4.64 -12.92
N SER A 83 24.68 -5.96 -12.91
CA SER A 83 25.94 -6.68 -13.02
C SER A 83 26.48 -6.43 -14.41
N TRP A 84 27.40 -5.48 -14.53
CA TRP A 84 28.21 -5.32 -15.73
C TRP A 84 29.12 -6.55 -15.87
N THR A 85 28.67 -7.51 -16.67
CA THR A 85 29.55 -8.57 -17.18
C THR A 85 30.51 -7.93 -18.18
N ILE A 86 31.81 -8.06 -17.92
CA ILE A 86 32.90 -7.62 -18.78
C ILE A 86 33.27 -8.77 -19.72
#